data_AF-A0A081L7S1-F1
#
_entry.id   AF-A0A081L7S1-F1
#
_cell.length_a   1.000
_cell.length_b   1.000
_cell.length_c   1.000
_cell.angle_alpha   90.00
_cell.angle_beta   90.00
_cell.angle_gamma   90.00
#
_symmetry.space_group_name_H-M   'P 1'
#
loop_
_entity.id
_entity.type
_entity.pdbx_description
1 polymer ?
#
loop_
_entity_poly.entity_id
_entity_poly.type
_entity_poly.pdbx_seq_one_letter_code
_entity_poly.pdbx_strand_id
1 'polypeptide(L)' 'MTANGKVDLKALPAPDMEANQTAYEAPRDEIEALLCGIWEDVLGVSQVGIHDHFFFLGGDSIKGIQMVKGKSC' A
#
# COMPACT_ATOMS: atom_id res chain seq x y z
N MET A 1 -10.68 -28.64 -6.63
CA MET A 1 -10.57 -28.53 -8.10
C MET A 1 -11.86 -29.05 -8.70
N THR A 2 -12.60 -28.26 -9.47
CA THR A 2 -13.68 -28.83 -10.29
C THR A 2 -13.06 -29.59 -11.47
N ALA A 3 -13.75 -30.61 -11.96
CA ALA A 3 -13.27 -31.56 -12.98
C ALA A 3 -12.95 -30.94 -14.37
N ASN A 4 -12.88 -29.61 -14.47
CA ASN A 4 -12.64 -28.85 -15.70
C ASN A 4 -11.53 -27.79 -15.57
N GLY A 5 -10.53 -28.01 -14.72
CA GLY A 5 -9.30 -27.20 -14.69
C GLY A 5 -9.49 -25.69 -14.46
N LYS A 6 -10.69 -25.26 -14.08
CA LYS A 6 -11.05 -23.86 -13.89
C LYS A 6 -11.07 -23.59 -12.39
N VAL A 7 -10.37 -22.54 -11.96
CA VAL A 7 -10.37 -22.11 -10.56
C VAL A 7 -11.79 -21.75 -10.17
N ASP A 8 -12.32 -22.44 -9.16
CA ASP A 8 -13.68 -22.25 -8.69
C ASP A 8 -13.72 -21.01 -7.79
N LEU A 9 -14.00 -19.85 -8.40
CA LEU A 9 -14.01 -18.54 -7.73
C LEU A 9 -14.97 -18.48 -6.53
N LYS A 10 -15.97 -19.39 -6.46
CA LYS A 10 -16.91 -19.51 -5.34
C LYS A 10 -16.38 -20.32 -4.16
N ALA A 11 -15.38 -21.17 -4.38
CA ALA A 11 -14.72 -21.94 -3.33
C ALA A 11 -13.50 -21.22 -2.73
N LEU A 12 -13.18 -20.02 -3.22
CA LEU A 12 -12.16 -19.20 -2.61
C LEU A 12 -12.69 -18.66 -1.27
N PRO A 13 -11.96 -18.86 -0.16
CA PRO A 13 -12.27 -18.17 1.07
C PRO A 13 -12.22 -16.66 0.81
N ALA A 14 -13.11 -15.90 1.46
CA ALA A 14 -13.08 -14.45 1.38
C ALA A 14 -11.67 -13.96 1.74
N PRO A 15 -11.05 -13.07 0.93
CA PRO A 15 -9.76 -12.53 1.28
C PRO A 15 -9.90 -11.81 2.61
N ASP A 16 -9.11 -12.24 3.59
CA ASP A 16 -9.06 -11.60 4.89
C ASP A 16 -8.39 -10.23 4.69
N MET A 17 -9.23 -9.20 4.57
CA MET A 17 -8.76 -7.83 4.37
C MET A 17 -8.06 -7.30 5.64
N GLU A 18 -8.33 -7.91 6.80
CA GLU A 18 -7.75 -7.53 8.10
C GLU A 18 -6.32 -8.09 8.26
N ALA A 19 -6.03 -9.28 7.72
CA ALA A 19 -4.69 -9.89 7.72
C ALA A 19 -3.64 -9.06 6.98
N ASN A 20 -4.05 -8.08 6.16
CA ASN A 20 -3.16 -7.22 5.39
C ASN A 20 -2.97 -5.83 6.01
N GLN A 21 -3.58 -5.57 7.16
CA GLN A 21 -3.33 -4.36 7.92
C GLN A 21 -2.05 -4.58 8.74
N THR A 22 -0.92 -4.11 8.20
CA THR A 22 0.31 -4.04 8.98
C THR A 22 0.08 -3.09 10.16
N ALA A 23 0.44 -3.54 11.36
CA ALA A 23 0.36 -2.68 12.54
C ALA A 23 1.23 -1.44 12.30
N TYR A 24 0.66 -0.26 12.57
CA TYR A 24 1.39 0.99 12.42
C TYR A 24 2.69 0.96 13.23
N GLU A 25 3.80 1.17 12.53
CA GLU A 25 5.12 1.35 13.14
C GLU A 25 5.65 2.73 12.76
N ALA A 26 5.94 3.53 13.78
CA ALA A 26 6.46 4.88 13.59
C ALA A 26 7.86 4.85 12.93
N PRO A 27 8.20 5.88 12.14
CA PRO A 27 9.54 6.01 11.57
C PRO A 27 10.59 6.06 12.68
N ARG A 28 11.66 5.29 12.50
CA ARG A 28 12.76 5.13 13.46
C ARG A 28 13.89 6.11 13.20
N ASP A 29 14.04 6.53 11.94
CA ASP A 29 15.11 7.43 11.50
C ASP A 29 14.58 8.61 10.67
N GLU A 30 15.42 9.63 10.47
CA GLU A 30 15.11 10.84 9.71
C GLU A 30 14.72 10.54 8.25
N ILE A 31 15.35 9.53 7.66
CA ILE A 31 15.07 9.09 6.28
C ILE A 31 13.68 8.47 6.18
N GLU A 32 13.31 7.62 7.15
CA GLU A 32 12.00 6.99 7.20
C GLU A 32 10.91 8.02 7.44
N ALA A 33 11.15 8.99 8.33
CA ALA A 33 10.22 10.08 8.59
C ALA A 33 9.99 10.94 7.35
N LEU A 34 11.06 11.27 6.59
CA LEU A 34 10.95 11.99 5.34
C LEU A 34 10.14 11.20 4.30
N LEU A 35 10.36 9.89 4.19
CA LEU A 35 9.65 9.04 3.25
C LEU A 35 8.16 8.92 3.61
N CYS A 36 7.84 8.69 4.88
CA CYS A 36 6.46 8.64 5.38
C CYS A 36 5.74 9.96 5.09
N GLY A 37 6.36 11.11 5.34
CA GLY A 37 5.77 12.41 5.03
C GLY A 37 5.53 12.65 3.53
N ILE A 38 6.43 12.19 2.65
CA ILE A 38 6.20 12.24 1.20
C ILE A 38 5.01 11.35 0.81
N TRP A 39 4.90 10.17 1.42
CA TRP A 39 3.79 9.26 1.15
C TRP A 39 2.46 9.80 1.66
N GLU A 40 2.43 10.42 2.84
CA GLU A 40 1.25 11.12 3.38
C GLU A 40 0.74 12.20 2.43
N ASP A 41 1.63 13.03 1.88
CA ASP A 41 1.29 14.09 0.92
C ASP A 41 0.77 13.54 -0.41
N VAL A 42 1.42 12.52 -0.97
CA VAL A 42 1.05 11.93 -2.28
C VAL A 42 -0.23 11.11 -2.20
N LEU A 43 -0.44 10.39 -1.10
CA LEU A 43 -1.59 9.51 -0.90
C LEU A 43 -2.77 10.26 -0.26
N GLY A 44 -2.53 11.39 0.40
CA GLY A 44 -3.55 12.16 1.12
C GLY A 44 -4.03 11.46 2.39
N VAL A 45 -3.17 10.64 3.00
CA VAL A 45 -3.47 9.88 4.22
C VAL A 45 -2.83 10.55 5.43
N SER A 46 -3.46 10.44 6.60
CA SER A 46 -3.03 11.16 7.81
C SER A 46 -1.87 10.49 8.56
N GLN A 47 -1.61 9.20 8.30
CA GLN A 47 -0.58 8.44 9.01
C GLN A 47 -0.07 7.31 8.11
N VAL A 48 1.24 7.29 7.86
CA VAL A 48 1.94 6.20 7.17
C VAL A 48 3.00 5.61 8.10
N GLY A 49 2.93 4.29 8.31
CA GLY A 49 3.94 3.52 9.02
C GLY A 49 5.03 2.99 8.08
N ILE A 50 6.18 2.62 8.63
CA ILE A 50 7.32 2.13 7.84
C ILE A 50 7.05 0.77 7.16
N HIS A 51 6.08 0.01 7.66
CA HIS A 51 5.65 -1.27 7.11
C HIS A 51 4.34 -1.15 6.32
N ASP A 52 3.86 0.06 6.08
CA ASP A 52 2.69 0.26 5.24
C ASP A 52 3.02 0.04 3.77
N HIS A 53 2.07 -0.55 3.08
CA HIS A 53 2.18 -0.85 1.67
C HIS A 53 1.48 0.24 0.86
N PHE A 54 2.24 0.88 -0.03
CA PHE A 54 1.78 1.95 -0.92
C PHE A 54 0.43 1.66 -1.60
N PHE A 55 0.25 0.45 -2.14
CA PHE A 55 -0.97 0.07 -2.85
C PHE A 55 -2.19 -0.13 -1.93
N PHE A 56 -1.96 -0.61 -0.70
CA PHE A 56 -3.05 -0.79 0.27
C PHE A 56 -3.54 0.55 0.84
N LEU A 57 -2.66 1.54 0.90
CA LEU A 57 -3.01 2.92 1.25
C LEU A 57 -3.74 3.69 0.14
N GLY A 58 -4.09 3.04 -0.99
CA GLY A 58 -4.76 3.68 -2.12
C GLY A 58 -3.80 4.27 -3.15
N GLY A 59 -2.52 3.89 -3.10
CA GLY A 59 -1.54 4.17 -4.14
C GLY A 59 -1.81 3.36 -5.41
N ASP A 60 -1.60 3.98 -6.56
CA ASP A 60 -1.69 3.33 -7.86
C ASP A 60 -0.48 3.73 -8.72
N SER A 61 -0.30 3.07 -9.87
CA SER A 61 0.83 3.31 -10.75
C SER A 61 0.98 4.78 -11.17
N ILE A 62 -0.11 5.53 -11.32
CA ILE A 62 -0.10 6.95 -11.69
C ILE A 62 0.47 7.78 -10.53
N LYS A 63 0.03 7.53 -9.30
CA LYS A 63 0.56 8.18 -8.09
C LYS A 63 2.05 7.89 -7.89
N GLY A 64 2.49 6.65 -8.14
CA GLY A 64 3.90 6.28 -8.10
C GLY A 64 4.74 7.04 -9.15
N ILE A 65 4.22 7.20 -10.36
CA ILE A 65 4.89 7.99 -11.41
C ILE A 65 4.92 9.48 -11.03
N GLN A 66 3.85 10.02 -10.44
CA GLN A 66 3.81 11.41 -9.95
C GLN A 66 4.83 11.64 -8.83
N MET A 67 5.04 10.68 -7.94
CA MET A 67 6.07 10.75 -6.91
C MET A 67 7.48 10.88 -7.49
N VAL A 68 7.81 10.11 -8.54
CA VAL A 68 9.11 10.17 -9.22
C VAL A 68 9.27 11.45 -10.05
N LYS A 69 8.19 11.96 -10.63
CA LYS A 69 8.20 13.21 -11.43
C LYS A 69 8.10 14.48 -10.58
N GLY A 70 7.54 14.40 -9.37
CA GLY A 70 7.05 15.53 -8.58
C GLY A 70 8.11 16.39 -7.89
N LYS A 71 9.40 16.08 -8.04
CA LYS A 71 10.50 16.94 -7.56
C LYS A 71 11.10 17.80 -8.69
N SER A 72 10.31 18.17 -9.70
CA SER A 72 10.65 19.27 -10.61
C SER A 72 9.95 20.55 -10.17
N CYS A 73 10.56 21.24 -9.23
CA CYS A 73 10.61 22.69 -9.17
C CYS A 73 11.88 23.11 -8.43
#